data_AF-A0A7T1MGU5-F1
#
_entry.id   AF-A0A7T1MGU5-F1
#
_cell.length_a   1.000
_cell.length_b   1.000
_cell.length_c   1.000
_cell.angle_alpha   90.00
_cell.angle_beta   90.00
_cell.angle_gamma   90.00
#
_symmetry.space_group_name_H-M   'P 1'
#
loop_
_entity.id
_entity.type
_entity.pdbx_description
1 polymer ?
#
loop_
_entity_poly.entity_id
_entity_poly.type
_entity_poly.pdbx_seq_one_letter_code
_entity_poly.pdbx_strand_id
1 'polypeptide(L)'
;MAPLPARAQAAAPGGAAPATRPASDRDVNIYNQMGAVNICVLATKQVGLDKSLPASLEMIVSTLNFVHGGIIQGANNNKKLEANQLANGTVFGVVPRIKQMCFDKFTAADKKTIDDLMAQIQKALQGQGQSGGSR
;
A
#
# COMPACT_ATOMS: atom_id res chain seq x y z
N MET A 1 3.53 8.02 -48.67
CA MET A 1 3.57 7.25 -47.41
C MET A 1 4.04 5.84 -47.73
N ALA A 2 5.24 5.47 -47.31
CA ALA A 2 5.75 4.10 -47.47
C ALA A 2 5.25 3.23 -46.30
N PRO A 3 4.90 1.95 -46.51
CA PRO A 3 4.44 1.08 -45.44
C PRO A 3 5.60 0.71 -44.51
N LEU A 4 5.36 0.81 -43.20
CA LEU A 4 6.30 0.34 -42.18
C LEU A 4 6.49 -1.18 -42.27
N PRO A 5 7.72 -1.70 -42.08
CA PRO A 5 7.97 -3.14 -42.12
C PRO A 5 7.28 -3.83 -40.93
N ALA A 6 6.61 -4.95 -41.22
CA ALA A 6 5.99 -5.80 -40.22
C ALA A 6 7.07 -6.34 -39.27
N ARG A 7 7.11 -5.81 -38.04
CA ARG A 7 7.91 -6.39 -36.95
C ARG A 7 7.34 -7.78 -36.66
N ALA A 8 8.18 -8.80 -36.80
CA ALA A 8 7.93 -10.12 -36.28
C ALA A 8 7.54 -9.99 -34.79
N GLN A 9 6.39 -10.54 -34.44
CA GLN A 9 5.93 -10.59 -33.06
C GLN A 9 6.89 -11.50 -32.31
N ALA A 10 7.82 -10.91 -31.55
CA ALA A 10 8.55 -11.66 -30.54
C ALA A 10 7.50 -12.23 -29.59
N ALA A 11 7.45 -13.56 -29.50
CA ALA A 11 6.62 -14.25 -28.51
C ALA A 11 6.88 -13.58 -27.15
N ALA A 12 5.82 -13.04 -26.55
CA ALA A 12 5.88 -12.55 -25.18
C ALA A 12 6.51 -13.67 -24.34
N PRO A 13 7.52 -13.38 -23.49
CA PRO A 13 8.00 -14.39 -22.56
C PRO A 13 6.78 -14.85 -21.78
N GLY A 14 6.43 -16.13 -21.94
CA GLY A 14 5.31 -16.76 -21.25
C GLY A 14 5.43 -16.40 -19.78
N GLY A 15 4.35 -15.84 -19.23
CA GLY A 15 4.26 -15.43 -17.84
C GLY A 15 4.47 -16.61 -16.92
N ALA A 16 5.73 -16.91 -16.61
CA ALA A 16 6.06 -17.59 -15.38
C ALA A 16 5.50 -16.71 -14.27
N ALA A 17 4.53 -17.22 -13.53
CA ALA A 17 4.11 -16.59 -12.29
C ALA A 17 5.39 -16.32 -11.47
N PRO A 18 5.63 -15.08 -11.02
CA PRO A 18 6.82 -14.79 -10.24
C PRO A 18 6.87 -15.77 -9.07
N ALA A 19 8.07 -16.29 -8.76
CA ALA A 19 8.26 -17.14 -7.60
C ALA A 19 7.78 -16.35 -6.36
N THR A 20 6.58 -16.65 -5.87
CA THR A 20 5.90 -15.88 -4.83
C THR A 20 6.51 -16.22 -3.48
N ARG A 21 7.69 -15.66 -3.20
CA ARG A 21 8.16 -15.62 -1.82
C ARG A 21 7.20 -14.72 -1.02
N PRO A 22 6.84 -15.09 0.22
CA PRO A 22 6.14 -14.17 1.11
C PRO A 22 6.83 -12.79 1.14
N ALA A 23 6.03 -11.73 1.22
CA ALA A 23 6.55 -10.39 1.43
C ALA A 23 7.24 -10.35 2.81
N SER A 24 8.49 -9.91 2.84
CA SER A 24 9.18 -9.63 4.08
C SER A 24 8.71 -8.30 4.67
N ASP A 25 9.01 -8.05 5.94
CA ASP A 25 8.76 -6.74 6.57
C ASP A 25 9.39 -5.59 5.78
N ARG A 26 10.56 -5.83 5.18
CA ARG A 26 11.24 -4.85 4.34
C ARG A 26 10.44 -4.53 3.08
N ASP A 27 9.88 -5.54 2.41
CA ASP A 27 9.06 -5.34 1.20
C ASP A 27 7.81 -4.53 1.55
N VAL A 28 7.10 -4.92 2.62
CA VAL A 28 5.91 -4.20 3.10
C VAL A 28 6.23 -2.75 3.46
N ASN A 29 7.36 -2.51 4.15
CA ASN A 29 7.81 -1.17 4.48
C ASN A 29 8.12 -0.33 3.24
N ILE A 30 8.76 -0.91 2.22
CA ILE A 30 9.05 -0.25 0.95
C ILE A 30 7.75 0.12 0.23
N TYR A 31 6.78 -0.80 0.13
CA TYR A 31 5.52 -0.52 -0.55
C TYR A 31 4.71 0.57 0.15
N ASN A 32 4.64 0.53 1.49
CA ASN A 32 4.02 1.59 2.28
C ASN A 32 4.72 2.94 2.08
N GLN A 33 6.06 2.95 2.04
CA GLN A 33 6.83 4.16 1.76
C GLN A 33 6.53 4.71 0.36
N MET A 34 6.46 3.84 -0.66
CA MET A 34 6.13 4.22 -2.03
C MET A 34 4.71 4.79 -2.15
N GLY A 35 3.73 4.18 -1.49
CA GLY A 35 2.37 4.71 -1.46
C GLY A 35 2.30 6.07 -0.79
N ALA A 36 3.00 6.26 0.34
CA ALA A 36 3.07 7.56 1.00
C ALA A 36 3.72 8.63 0.11
N VAL A 37 4.84 8.31 -0.56
CA VAL A 37 5.49 9.21 -1.53
C VAL A 37 4.52 9.57 -2.66
N ASN A 38 3.82 8.60 -3.22
CA ASN A 38 2.86 8.83 -4.30
C ASN A 38 1.74 9.80 -3.86
N ILE A 39 1.17 9.57 -2.69
CA ILE A 39 0.17 10.47 -2.10
C ILE A 39 0.74 11.88 -1.92
N CYS A 40 1.96 12.02 -1.41
CA CYS A 40 2.59 13.33 -1.22
C CYS A 40 2.83 14.05 -2.55
N VAL A 41 3.26 13.34 -3.60
CA VAL A 41 3.41 13.91 -4.94
C VAL A 41 2.05 14.38 -5.47
N LEU A 42 1.00 13.58 -5.30
CA LEU A 42 -0.37 13.93 -5.71
C LEU A 42 -0.92 15.14 -4.95
N ALA A 43 -0.60 15.29 -3.66
CA ALA A 43 -0.98 16.45 -2.87
C ALA A 43 -0.38 17.76 -3.44
N THR A 44 0.88 17.73 -3.91
CA THR A 44 1.49 18.91 -4.59
C THR A 44 0.78 19.31 -5.89
N LYS A 45 0.02 18.37 -6.48
CA LYS A 45 -0.79 18.57 -7.68
C LYS A 45 -2.27 18.82 -7.34
N GLN A 46 -2.59 19.10 -6.08
CA GLN A 46 -3.95 19.34 -5.58
C GLN A 46 -4.93 18.19 -5.81
N VAL A 47 -4.42 16.95 -5.92
CA VAL A 47 -5.26 15.76 -5.89
C VAL A 47 -5.58 15.46 -4.43
N GLY A 48 -6.88 15.50 -4.09
CA GLY A 48 -7.37 15.31 -2.73
C GLY A 48 -7.02 13.96 -2.13
N LEU A 49 -7.06 13.89 -0.79
CA LEU A 49 -6.77 12.65 -0.06
C LEU A 49 -7.83 11.57 -0.35
N ASP A 50 -9.07 11.99 -0.58
CA ASP A 50 -10.23 11.17 -0.95
C ASP A 50 -9.95 10.28 -2.18
N LYS A 51 -9.11 10.72 -3.11
CA LYS A 51 -8.71 9.96 -4.30
C LYS A 51 -7.33 9.34 -4.17
N SER A 52 -6.37 10.10 -3.67
CA SER A 52 -4.96 9.68 -3.64
C SER A 52 -4.71 8.53 -2.66
N LEU A 53 -5.40 8.53 -1.51
CA LEU A 53 -5.27 7.47 -0.51
C LEU A 53 -5.78 6.12 -1.03
N PRO A 54 -7.06 5.95 -1.43
CA PRO A 54 -7.56 4.65 -1.90
C PRO A 54 -6.78 4.12 -3.10
N ALA A 55 -6.44 4.98 -4.07
CA ALA A 55 -5.64 4.57 -5.23
C ALA A 55 -4.25 4.04 -4.83
N SER A 56 -3.61 4.67 -3.85
CA SER A 56 -2.27 4.24 -3.39
C SER A 56 -2.35 2.97 -2.53
N LEU A 57 -3.41 2.78 -1.75
CA LEU A 57 -3.66 1.53 -1.02
C LEU A 57 -3.90 0.37 -2.00
N GLU A 58 -4.72 0.58 -3.03
CA GLU A 58 -4.98 -0.42 -4.06
C GLU A 58 -3.71 -0.81 -4.81
N MET A 59 -2.84 0.16 -5.11
CA MET A 59 -1.52 -0.09 -5.71
C MET A 59 -0.65 -1.00 -4.84
N ILE A 60 -0.60 -0.75 -3.53
CA ILE A 60 0.16 -1.59 -2.59
C ILE A 60 -0.44 -3.00 -2.50
N VAL A 61 -1.77 -3.10 -2.32
CA VAL A 61 -2.48 -4.39 -2.23
C VAL A 61 -2.30 -5.21 -3.50
N SER A 62 -2.38 -4.57 -4.67
CA SER A 62 -2.16 -5.20 -5.97
C SER A 62 -0.73 -5.69 -6.11
N THR A 63 0.25 -4.90 -5.66
CA THR A 63 1.67 -5.29 -5.66
C THR A 63 1.90 -6.51 -4.76
N LEU A 64 1.34 -6.50 -3.54
CA LEU A 64 1.44 -7.63 -2.61
C LEU A 64 0.79 -8.90 -3.18
N ASN A 65 -0.36 -8.78 -3.85
CA ASN A 65 -1.01 -9.92 -4.50
C ASN A 65 -0.21 -10.45 -5.69
N PHE A 66 0.24 -9.56 -6.58
CA PHE A 66 0.91 -9.95 -7.82
C PHE A 66 2.32 -10.49 -7.59
N VAL A 67 3.09 -9.86 -6.70
CA VAL A 67 4.50 -10.20 -6.46
C VAL A 67 4.65 -11.29 -5.39
N HIS A 68 3.81 -11.26 -4.35
CA HIS A 68 3.96 -12.11 -3.16
C HIS A 68 2.78 -13.07 -2.92
N GLY A 69 1.83 -13.15 -3.86
CA GLY A 69 0.65 -14.01 -3.72
C GLY A 69 -0.30 -13.57 -2.60
N GLY A 70 -0.15 -12.35 -2.08
CA GLY A 70 -0.91 -11.86 -0.93
C GLY A 70 -0.45 -12.47 0.40
N ILE A 71 0.75 -13.05 0.45
CA ILE A 71 1.33 -13.66 1.65
C ILE A 71 2.36 -12.70 2.24
N ILE A 72 2.26 -12.41 3.54
CA ILE A 72 3.26 -11.66 4.29
C ILE A 72 3.92 -12.61 5.31
N GLN A 73 5.24 -12.59 5.36
CA GLN A 73 6.02 -13.42 6.27
C GLN A 73 5.63 -13.13 7.72
N GLY A 74 5.34 -14.18 8.50
CA GLY A 74 4.94 -14.07 9.90
C GLY A 74 3.49 -13.62 10.12
N ALA A 75 2.78 -13.16 9.09
CA ALA A 75 1.37 -12.82 9.18
C ALA A 75 0.49 -14.05 8.87
N ASN A 76 -0.63 -14.19 9.59
CA ASN A 76 -1.64 -15.23 9.35
C ASN A 76 -1.05 -16.64 9.13
N ASN A 77 -0.03 -17.02 9.91
CA ASN A 77 0.69 -18.30 9.75
C ASN A 77 1.22 -18.54 8.32
N ASN A 78 1.74 -17.49 7.67
CA ASN A 78 2.21 -17.49 6.27
C ASN A 78 1.13 -17.91 5.26
N LYS A 79 -0.15 -17.73 5.59
CA LYS A 79 -1.26 -17.92 4.66
C LYS A 79 -1.57 -16.61 3.95
N LYS A 80 -2.20 -16.74 2.77
CA LYS A 80 -2.73 -15.60 2.03
C LYS A 80 -3.66 -14.78 2.93
N LEU A 81 -3.47 -13.47 2.89
CA LEU A 81 -4.34 -12.50 3.54
C LEU A 81 -5.47 -12.11 2.59
N GLU A 82 -6.65 -11.88 3.17
CA GLU A 82 -7.77 -11.33 2.43
C GLU A 82 -7.52 -9.86 2.06
N ALA A 83 -8.18 -9.39 1.00
CA ALA A 83 -7.97 -8.03 0.49
C ALA A 83 -8.19 -6.95 1.56
N ASN A 84 -9.19 -7.13 2.44
CA ASN A 84 -9.46 -6.23 3.56
C ASN A 84 -8.34 -6.24 4.62
N GLN A 85 -7.72 -7.40 4.88
CA GLN A 85 -6.61 -7.52 5.82
C GLN A 85 -5.35 -6.80 5.29
N LEU A 86 -5.05 -6.98 4.01
CA LEU A 86 -3.96 -6.27 3.33
C LEU A 86 -4.22 -4.75 3.32
N ALA A 87 -5.44 -4.33 2.95
CA ALA A 87 -5.81 -2.92 2.91
C ALA A 87 -5.69 -2.27 4.30
N ASN A 88 -6.24 -2.92 5.33
CA ASN A 88 -6.15 -2.42 6.71
C ASN A 88 -4.69 -2.28 7.13
N GLY A 89 -3.87 -3.33 6.98
CA GLY A 89 -2.44 -3.27 7.33
C GLY A 89 -1.68 -2.17 6.58
N THR A 90 -2.04 -1.92 5.33
CA THR A 90 -1.46 -0.84 4.51
C THR A 90 -1.82 0.54 5.04
N VAL A 91 -3.06 0.76 5.51
CA VAL A 91 -3.47 2.03 6.14
C VAL A 91 -2.60 2.37 7.35
N PHE A 92 -2.33 1.38 8.22
CA PHE A 92 -1.42 1.55 9.37
C PHE A 92 0.01 1.94 8.96
N GLY A 93 0.47 1.47 7.81
CA GLY A 93 1.80 1.77 7.30
C GLY A 93 1.91 3.11 6.56
N VAL A 94 0.85 3.55 5.88
CA VAL A 94 0.86 4.71 4.98
C VAL A 94 0.46 6.00 5.69
N VAL A 95 -0.61 6.00 6.49
CA VAL A 95 -1.16 7.23 7.09
C VAL A 95 -0.17 7.95 8.02
N PRO A 96 0.58 7.26 8.91
CA PRO A 96 1.59 7.92 9.73
C PRO A 96 2.69 8.59 8.89
N ARG A 97 3.05 7.99 7.75
CA ARG A 97 4.10 8.52 6.87
C ARG A 97 3.66 9.77 6.14
N ILE A 98 2.45 9.79 5.58
CA ILE A 98 1.95 11.01 4.91
C ILE A 98 1.85 12.17 5.90
N LYS A 99 1.47 11.90 7.16
CA LYS A 99 1.46 12.89 8.23
C LYS A 99 2.86 13.43 8.55
N GLN A 100 3.88 12.58 8.51
CA GLN A 100 5.27 13.00 8.73
C GLN A 100 5.87 13.72 7.53
N MET A 101 5.51 13.32 6.31
CA MET A 101 6.23 13.72 5.09
C MET A 101 5.65 14.95 4.40
N CYS A 102 4.32 15.10 4.37
CA CYS A 102 3.67 16.09 3.50
C CYS A 102 2.34 16.60 4.06
N PHE A 103 2.14 16.54 5.38
CA PHE A 103 0.91 17.02 6.02
C PHE A 103 0.61 18.48 5.68
N ASP A 104 1.64 19.32 5.56
CA ASP A 104 1.52 20.73 5.21
C ASP A 104 0.92 20.96 3.80
N LYS A 105 1.08 20.00 2.88
CA LYS A 105 0.60 20.08 1.49
C LYS A 105 -0.90 19.84 1.33
N PHE A 106 -1.57 19.36 2.36
CA PHE A 106 -2.99 19.02 2.33
C PHE A 106 -3.91 20.20 2.68
N THR A 107 -5.15 20.13 2.19
CA THR A 107 -6.22 21.05 2.58
C THR A 107 -6.58 20.86 4.06
N ALA A 108 -7.29 21.82 4.66
CA ALA A 108 -7.75 21.69 6.05
C ALA A 108 -8.67 20.47 6.24
N ALA A 109 -9.51 20.17 5.25
CA ALA A 109 -10.39 19.00 5.27
C ALA A 109 -9.57 17.70 5.25
N ASP A 110 -8.61 17.58 4.33
CA ASP A 110 -7.73 16.40 4.24
C ASP A 110 -6.88 16.22 5.51
N LYS A 111 -6.35 17.31 6.07
CA LYS A 111 -5.60 17.29 7.34
C LYS A 111 -6.44 16.70 8.47
N LYS A 112 -7.70 17.15 8.57
CA LYS A 112 -8.63 16.60 9.55
C LYS A 112 -8.85 15.10 9.33
N THR A 113 -9.03 14.66 8.08
CA THR A 113 -9.17 13.23 7.77
C THR A 113 -7.93 12.43 8.16
N ILE A 114 -6.72 12.94 7.92
CA ILE A 114 -5.47 12.30 8.34
C ILE A 114 -5.40 12.19 9.86
N ASP A 115 -5.78 13.23 10.59
CA ASP A 115 -5.81 13.22 12.05
C ASP A 115 -6.82 12.21 12.60
N ASP A 116 -8.02 12.16 12.00
CA ASP A 116 -9.07 11.21 12.38
C ASP A 116 -8.62 9.75 12.12
N LEU A 117 -7.92 9.50 11.00
CA LEU A 117 -7.32 8.19 10.71
C LEU A 117 -6.20 7.83 11.69
N MET A 118 -5.34 8.79 12.04
CA MET A 118 -4.28 8.58 13.04
C MET A 118 -4.85 8.24 14.42
N ALA A 119 -5.95 8.89 14.82
CA ALA A 119 -6.63 8.57 16.07
C ALA A 119 -7.21 7.15 16.06
N GLN A 120 -7.78 6.71 14.93
CA GLN A 120 -8.27 5.34 14.76
C GLN A 120 -7.12 4.32 14.84
N ILE A 121 -6.00 4.61 14.18
CA ILE A 121 -4.79 3.79 14.23
C ILE A 121 -4.29 3.65 15.67
N GLN A 122 -4.19 4.76 16.42
CA GLN A 122 -3.74 4.73 17.82
C GLN A 122 -4.68 3.90 18.70
N LYS A 123 -6.00 4.06 18.54
CA LYS A 123 -6.99 3.25 19.28
C LYS A 123 -6.85 1.76 18.97
N ALA A 124 -6.65 1.40 17.70
CA ALA A 124 -6.47 0.00 17.30
C ALA A 124 -5.17 -0.60 17.88
N LEU A 125 -4.08 0.17 17.92
CA LEU A 125 -2.81 -0.28 18.54
C LEU A 125 -2.95 -0.46 20.06
N GLN A 126 -3.69 0.43 20.75
CA GLN A 126 -3.97 0.29 22.17
C GLN A 126 -4.84 -0.94 22.49
N GLY A 127 -5.83 -1.24 21.64
CA GLY A 127 -6.63 -2.45 21.77
C GLY A 127 -5.84 -3.75 21.52
N GLN A 128 -4.83 -3.72 20.64
CA GLN A 128 -3.94 -4.85 20.39
C GLN A 128 -2.95 -5.10 21.53
N GLY A 129 -2.53 -4.05 22.25
CA GLY A 129 -1.71 -4.19 23.47
C GLY A 129 -2.44 -4.86 24.64
N GLN A 130 -3.77 -4.87 24.65
CA GLN A 130 -4.58 -5.45 25.73
C GLN A 130 -4.91 -6.95 25.50
N SER A 131 -4.68 -7.47 24.29
CA SER A 131 -4.94 -8.88 23.94
C SER A 131 -3.68 -9.77 23.99
N GLY A 132 -2.52 -9.21 24.35
CA GLY A 132 -1.23 -9.92 24.46
C GLY A 132 -0.81 -10.30 25.89
N GLY A 133 -1.63 -10.01 26.90
CA GLY A 133 -1.34 -10.30 28.30
C GLY A 133 -2.14 -11.47 28.85
N SER A 134 -1.77 -12.71 28.51
CA SER A 134 -2.04 -13.95 29.27
C SER A 134 -1.41 -15.14 28.53
N ARG A 135 -0.10 -15.31 28.68
CA ARG A 135 0.57 -16.61 28.68
C ARG A 135 1.52 -16.64 29.87
#